data_AF-A0A7C3ZT64-F1
#
_entry.id   AF-A0A7C3ZT64-F1
#
_cell.length_a   1.000
_cell.length_b   1.000
_cell.length_c   1.000
_cell.angle_alpha   90.00
_cell.angle_beta   90.00
_cell.angle_gamma   90.00
#
_symmetry.space_group_name_H-M   'P 1'
#
loop_
_entity.id
_entity.type
_entity.pdbx_description
1 polymer ?
#
loop_
_entity_poly.entity_id
_entity_poly.type
_entity_poly.pdbx_seq_one_letter_code
_entity_poly.pdbx_strand_id
1 'polypeptide(L)'
;MRAEAQNNAEAIEKSLALLRQRIGWEDVEHRLEEFNALTEDPDLWNDPDKAQKLMRERQNLMDAYEKCTSMMQELSDQIELIEMGEAEGDDEIVAEAEAALTALR
;
A
#
# COMPACT_ATOMS: atom_id res chain seq x y z
N MET A 1 -6.73 -10.86 20.60
CA MET A 1 -7.44 -9.95 19.69
C MET A 1 -8.95 -10.17 19.80
N ARG A 2 -9.73 -9.08 19.94
CA ARG A 2 -11.21 -9.12 19.92
C ARG A 2 -11.73 -9.48 18.53
N ALA A 3 -12.92 -10.08 18.47
CA ALA A 3 -13.49 -10.59 17.21
C ALA A 3 -13.73 -9.50 16.15
N GLU A 4 -14.02 -8.26 16.55
CA GLU A 4 -14.26 -7.14 15.62
C GLU A 4 -12.96 -6.67 14.96
N ALA A 5 -11.88 -6.51 15.72
CA ALA A 5 -10.56 -6.13 15.21
C ALA A 5 -10.04 -7.13 14.17
N GLN A 6 -10.16 -8.42 14.49
CA GLN A 6 -9.79 -9.52 13.59
C GLN A 6 -10.58 -9.48 12.28
N ASN A 7 -11.90 -9.27 12.34
CA ASN A 7 -12.74 -9.17 11.16
C ASN A 7 -12.38 -7.97 10.27
N ASN A 8 -12.04 -6.83 10.89
CA ASN A 8 -11.61 -5.65 10.17
C ASN A 8 -10.26 -5.86 9.49
N ALA A 9 -9.28 -6.42 10.22
CA ALA A 9 -7.98 -6.77 9.68
C ALA A 9 -8.12 -7.71 8.46
N GLU A 10 -8.88 -8.79 8.57
CA GLU A 10 -9.11 -9.73 7.46
C GLU A 10 -9.80 -9.08 6.25
N ALA A 11 -10.71 -8.13 6.47
CA ALA A 11 -11.37 -7.40 5.39
C ALA A 11 -10.39 -6.47 4.65
N ILE A 12 -9.51 -5.80 5.39
CA ILE A 12 -8.45 -4.95 4.84
C ILE A 12 -7.44 -5.81 4.07
N GLU A 13 -7.00 -6.94 4.62
CA GLU A 13 -6.08 -7.87 3.93
C GLU A 13 -6.65 -8.37 2.60
N LYS A 14 -7.93 -8.77 2.57
CA LYS A 14 -8.59 -9.19 1.33
C LYS A 14 -8.62 -8.06 0.30
N SER A 15 -8.89 -6.84 0.74
CA SER A 15 -8.94 -5.67 -0.14
C SER A 15 -7.54 -5.33 -0.68
N LEU A 16 -6.52 -5.39 0.17
CA LEU A 16 -5.12 -5.23 -0.19
C LEU A 16 -4.66 -6.30 -1.19
N ALA A 17 -5.04 -7.57 -0.99
CA ALA A 17 -4.71 -8.65 -1.91
C ALA A 17 -5.27 -8.39 -3.32
N LEU A 18 -6.51 -7.91 -3.42
CA LEU A 18 -7.12 -7.53 -4.69
C LEU A 18 -6.42 -6.33 -5.35
N LEU A 19 -6.02 -5.33 -4.56
CA LEU A 19 -5.26 -4.19 -5.05
C LEU A 19 -3.88 -4.62 -5.58
N ARG A 20 -3.16 -5.47 -4.85
CA ARG A 20 -1.87 -6.04 -5.27
C ARG A 20 -1.99 -6.82 -6.57
N GLN A 21 -3.04 -7.61 -6.73
CA GLN A 21 -3.33 -8.32 -7.98
C GLN A 21 -3.58 -7.34 -9.14
N ARG A 22 -4.36 -6.28 -8.90
CA ARG A 22 -4.72 -5.30 -9.94
C ARG A 22 -3.51 -4.50 -10.42
N ILE A 23 -2.58 -4.15 -9.53
CA ILE A 23 -1.38 -3.39 -9.91
C ILE A 23 -0.29 -4.27 -10.52
N GLY A 24 -0.40 -5.60 -10.37
CA GLY A 24 0.64 -6.55 -10.77
C GLY A 24 1.85 -6.45 -9.85
N TRP A 25 1.64 -6.54 -8.53
CA TRP A 25 2.64 -6.29 -7.49
C TRP A 25 3.99 -6.96 -7.75
N GLU A 26 4.01 -8.19 -8.25
CA GLU A 26 5.23 -8.95 -8.54
C GLU A 26 6.11 -8.30 -9.62
N ASP A 27 5.50 -7.54 -10.54
CA ASP A 27 6.19 -6.89 -11.65
C ASP A 27 6.33 -5.37 -11.46
N VAL A 28 5.82 -4.79 -10.35
CA VAL A 28 5.83 -3.34 -10.15
C VAL A 28 7.26 -2.79 -10.17
N GLU A 29 8.19 -3.45 -9.48
CA GLU A 29 9.60 -3.02 -9.42
C GLU A 29 10.24 -3.06 -10.81
N HIS A 30 10.09 -4.18 -11.53
CA HIS A 30 10.58 -4.31 -12.91
C HIS A 30 9.98 -3.24 -13.84
N ARG A 31 8.68 -2.95 -13.74
CA ARG A 31 8.03 -1.91 -14.55
C ARG A 31 8.52 -0.51 -14.23
N LEU A 32 8.79 -0.21 -12.95
CA LEU A 32 9.38 1.07 -12.55
C LEU A 32 10.82 1.20 -13.06
N GLU A 33 11.61 0.13 -13.04
CA GLU A 33 12.94 0.08 -13.64
C GLU A 33 12.89 0.31 -15.16
N GLU A 34 11.98 -0.37 -15.88
CA GLU A 34 11.76 -0.14 -17.30
C GLU A 34 11.39 1.31 -17.59
N PHE A 35 10.50 1.91 -16.79
CA PHE A 35 10.18 3.32 -16.94
C PHE A 35 11.40 4.22 -16.72
N ASN A 36 12.22 3.95 -15.70
CA ASN A 36 13.44 4.73 -15.46
C ASN A 36 14.41 4.62 -16.65
N ALA A 37 14.64 3.42 -17.17
CA ALA A 37 15.49 3.18 -18.34
C ALA A 37 14.98 3.93 -19.58
N LEU A 38 13.67 3.93 -19.82
CA LEU A 38 13.05 4.68 -20.92
C LEU A 38 13.21 6.20 -20.75
N THR A 39 13.21 6.71 -19.52
CA THR A 39 13.42 8.15 -19.27
C THR A 39 14.87 8.61 -19.49
N GLU A 40 15.82 7.67 -19.44
CA GLU A 40 17.23 7.92 -19.75
C GLU A 40 17.51 7.97 -21.26
N ASP A 41 16.58 7.48 -22.09
CA ASP A 41 16.70 7.55 -23.54
C ASP A 41 16.53 9.00 -24.05
N PRO A 42 17.55 9.61 -24.69
CA PRO A 42 17.45 10.94 -25.28
C PRO A 42 16.34 11.06 -26.34
N ASP A 43 16.01 9.97 -27.03
CA ASP A 43 15.01 9.96 -28.09
C ASP A 43 13.58 10.05 -27.55
N LEU A 44 13.35 9.71 -26.28
CA LEU A 44 12.04 9.93 -25.63
C LEU A 44 11.70 11.42 -25.63
N TRP A 45 12.69 12.27 -25.42
CA TRP A 45 12.51 13.72 -25.30
C TRP A 45 12.30 14.42 -26.65
N ASN A 46 12.49 13.71 -27.76
CA ASN A 46 12.12 14.20 -29.10
C ASN A 46 10.59 14.18 -29.33
N ASP A 47 9.84 13.43 -28.51
CA ASP A 47 8.38 13.33 -28.58
C ASP A 47 7.76 13.67 -27.20
N PRO A 48 7.42 14.96 -26.97
CA PRO A 48 6.94 15.42 -25.68
C PRO A 48 5.63 14.75 -25.23
N ASP A 49 4.77 14.34 -26.17
CA ASP A 49 3.52 13.64 -25.85
C ASP A 49 3.81 12.23 -25.31
N LYS A 50 4.78 11.52 -25.88
CA LYS A 50 5.23 10.22 -25.36
C LYS A 50 5.89 10.35 -24.00
N ALA A 51 6.79 11.32 -23.83
CA ALA A 51 7.45 11.58 -22.55
C ALA A 51 6.44 11.88 -21.44
N GLN A 52 5.46 12.75 -21.71
CA GLN A 52 4.41 13.09 -20.74
C GLN A 52 3.54 11.88 -20.38
N LYS A 53 3.16 11.06 -21.37
CA LYS A 53 2.37 9.85 -21.14
C LYS A 53 3.13 8.85 -20.26
N LEU A 54 4.40 8.61 -20.57
CA LEU A 54 5.26 7.69 -19.82
C LEU A 54 5.46 8.15 -18.37
N MET A 55 5.75 9.44 -18.15
CA MET A 55 5.89 9.99 -16.80
C MET A 55 4.60 9.86 -15.99
N ARG A 56 3.44 10.07 -16.62
CA ARG A 56 2.14 9.90 -15.96
C ARG A 56 1.86 8.43 -15.61
N GLU A 57 2.20 7.49 -16.50
CA GLU A 57 2.05 6.05 -16.24
C GLU A 57 2.95 5.58 -15.10
N ARG A 58 4.21 6.03 -15.10
CA ARG A 58 5.16 5.80 -14.00
C ARG A 58 4.63 6.34 -12.68
N GLN A 59 4.17 7.59 -12.65
CA GLN A 59 3.63 8.20 -11.44
C GLN A 59 2.40 7.46 -10.93
N ASN A 60 1.45 7.11 -11.81
CA ASN A 60 0.25 6.38 -11.39
C ASN A 60 0.59 5.01 -10.80
N LEU A 61 1.59 4.31 -11.35
CA LEU A 61 2.04 3.02 -10.84
C LEU A 61 2.70 3.20 -9.46
N MET A 62 3.59 4.19 -9.33
CA MET A 62 4.27 4.50 -8.07
C MET A 62 3.28 4.90 -6.98
N ASP A 63 2.34 5.80 -7.27
CA ASP A 63 1.29 6.21 -6.33
C ASP A 63 0.44 5.03 -5.87
N ALA A 64 0.10 4.11 -6.79
CA ALA A 64 -0.69 2.93 -6.45
C ALA A 64 0.10 1.95 -5.58
N TYR A 65 1.40 1.77 -5.88
CA TYR A 65 2.31 0.95 -5.10
C TYR A 65 2.49 1.52 -3.69
N GLU A 66 2.85 2.79 -3.57
CA GLU A 66 3.06 3.47 -2.29
C GLU A 66 1.83 3.40 -1.40
N LYS A 67 0.63 3.64 -1.95
CA LYS A 67 -0.63 3.50 -1.20
C LYS A 67 -0.88 2.08 -0.70
N CYS A 68 -0.58 1.07 -1.52
CA CYS A 68 -0.73 -0.32 -1.08
C CYS A 68 0.26 -0.65 0.03
N THR A 69 1.52 -0.24 -0.11
CA THR A 69 2.56 -0.45 0.90
C THR A 69 2.23 0.25 2.20
N SER A 70 1.78 1.51 2.15
CA SER A 70 1.43 2.27 3.35
C SER A 70 0.25 1.64 4.09
N MET A 71 -0.81 1.24 3.38
CA MET A 71 -1.95 0.56 3.98
C MET A 71 -1.58 -0.81 4.57
N MET A 72 -0.67 -1.55 3.94
CA MET A 72 -0.16 -2.82 4.48
C MET A 72 0.63 -2.59 5.78
N GLN A 73 1.47 -1.56 5.81
CA GLN A 73 2.24 -1.22 7.00
C GLN A 73 1.33 -0.74 8.12
N GLU A 74 0.40 0.18 7.85
CA GLU A 74 -0.56 0.67 8.83
C GLU A 74 -1.37 -0.48 9.44
N LEU A 75 -1.85 -1.43 8.62
CA LEU A 75 -2.54 -2.62 9.11
C LEU A 75 -1.66 -3.44 10.06
N SER A 76 -0.41 -3.72 9.68
CA SER A 76 0.53 -4.48 10.50
C SER A 76 0.83 -3.78 11.82
N ASP A 77 1.07 -2.47 11.78
CA ASP A 77 1.37 -1.65 12.95
C ASP A 77 0.19 -1.65 13.93
N GLN A 78 -1.06 -1.56 13.44
CA GLN A 78 -2.23 -1.62 14.31
C GLN A 78 -2.44 -3.01 14.93
N ILE A 79 -2.17 -4.09 14.18
CA ILE A 79 -2.24 -5.45 14.71
C ILE A 79 -1.23 -5.63 15.85
N GLU A 80 0.01 -5.20 15.64
CA GLU A 80 1.07 -5.28 16.65
C GLU A 80 0.74 -4.43 17.89
N LEU A 81 0.20 -3.21 17.71
CA LEU A 81 -0.25 -2.37 18.83
C LEU A 81 -1.36 -3.05 19.66
N ILE A 82 -2.30 -3.75 19.01
CA ILE A 82 -3.33 -4.51 19.73
C ILE A 82 -2.71 -5.65 20.51
N GLU A 83 -1.79 -6.41 19.91
CA GLU A 83 -1.12 -7.53 20.58
C GLU A 83 -0.28 -7.07 21.78
N MET A 84 0.44 -5.95 21.64
CA MET A 84 1.21 -5.33 22.72
C MET A 84 0.28 -4.82 23.84
N GLY A 85 -0.78 -4.08 23.49
CA GLY A 85 -1.75 -3.56 24.46
C GLY A 85 -2.43 -4.70 25.23
N GLU A 86 -2.79 -5.80 24.57
CA GLU A 86 -3.33 -6.99 25.23
C GLU A 86 -2.32 -7.66 26.16
N ALA A 87 -1.04 -7.73 25.78
CA ALA A 87 0.02 -8.32 26.60
C ALA A 87 0.34 -7.48 27.85
N GLU A 88 0.26 -6.16 27.72
CA GLU A 88 0.50 -5.19 28.81
C GLU A 88 -0.75 -4.92 29.66
N GLY A 89 -1.94 -5.34 29.18
CA GLY A 89 -3.22 -5.05 29.83
C GLY A 89 -3.67 -3.60 29.69
N ASP A 90 -3.20 -2.91 28.65
CA ASP A 90 -3.55 -1.54 28.31
C ASP A 90 -4.74 -1.52 27.33
N ASP A 91 -5.95 -1.50 27.90
CA ASP A 91 -7.20 -1.44 27.13
C ASP A 91 -7.37 -0.12 26.34
N GLU A 92 -6.67 0.96 26.71
CA GLU A 92 -6.73 2.25 26.01
C GLU A 92 -6.00 2.16 24.67
N ILE A 93 -4.78 1.61 24.66
CA ILE A 93 -4.01 1.36 23.44
C ILE A 93 -4.77 0.42 22.50
N VAL A 94 -5.36 -0.65 23.04
CA VAL A 94 -6.16 -1.59 22.23
C VAL A 94 -7.34 -0.87 21.58
N ALA A 95 -8.07 -0.03 22.32
CA ALA A 95 -9.22 0.70 21.78
C ALA A 95 -8.82 1.73 20.71
N GLU A 96 -7.69 2.41 20.87
CA GLU A 96 -7.18 3.35 19.87
C GLU A 96 -6.80 2.63 18.57
N ALA A 97 -6.10 1.51 18.66
CA ALA A 97 -5.72 0.71 17.50
C ALA A 97 -6.93 0.08 16.80
N GLU A 98 -7.96 -0.36 17.55
CA GLU A 98 -9.23 -0.84 16.99
C GLU A 98 -9.98 0.26 16.21
N ALA A 99 -9.95 1.50 16.72
CA ALA A 99 -10.53 2.65 16.03
C ALA A 99 -9.76 2.99 14.75
N ALA A 100 -8.43 2.91 14.78
CA ALA A 100 -7.58 3.12 13.61
C ALA A 100 -7.83 2.05 12.52
N LEU A 101 -7.92 0.76 12.88
CA LEU A 101 -8.30 -0.31 11.96
C LEU A 101 -9.67 -0.07 11.32
N THR A 102 -10.63 0.44 12.09
CA THR A 102 -11.96 0.76 11.58
C THR A 102 -11.93 1.92 10.58
N ALA A 103 -11.04 2.90 10.76
CA ALA A 103 -10.86 4.01 9.83
C ALA A 103 -10.13 3.60 8.54
N LEU A 104 -9.33 2.55 8.58
CA LEU A 104 -8.55 2.03 7.45
C LEU A 104 -9.37 1.15 6.48
N ARG A 105 -10.51 0.64 6.94
CA ARG A 105 -11.41 -0.25 6.19
C ARG A 105 -12.25 0.47 5.13
#